data_AF-A0AAU5ZG10-F1
#
_entry.id   AF-A0AAU5ZG10-F1
#
_cell.length_a   1.000
_cell.length_b   1.000
_cell.length_c   1.000
_cell.angle_alpha   90.00
_cell.angle_beta   90.00
_cell.angle_gamma   90.00
#
_symmetry.space_group_name_H-M   'P 1'
#
loop_
_entity.id
_entity.type
_entity.pdbx_description
1 polymer ?
#
loop_
_entity_poly.entity_id
_entity_poly.type
_entity_poly.pdbx_seq_one_letter_code
_entity_poly.pdbx_strand_id
1 'polypeptide(L)'
;MSALDSPPQAAGAATRSHQPRPAPAPADLPPDTVIKKLSSAGAFYLNKVQYLVGAQHGFQQVLVITNGDKPGDTITVTDLEGEILIEYTRPAPGTGYVGNARPPGPHTNKPQPSPKS
;
A
#
# COMPACT_ATOMS: atom_id res chain seq x y z
N MET A 1 -31.63 45.71 -37.59
CA MET A 1 -30.22 45.28 -37.44
C MET A 1 -30.20 44.34 -36.26
N SER A 2 -30.25 43.02 -36.51
CA SER A 2 -29.06 42.15 -36.63
C SER A 2 -28.36 41.98 -35.28
N ALA A 3 -28.02 40.80 -34.77
CA ALA A 3 -28.20 39.41 -35.14
C ALA A 3 -27.93 38.59 -33.86
N LEU A 4 -28.24 37.29 -33.91
CA LEU A 4 -27.76 36.24 -33.01
C LEU A 4 -26.33 36.49 -32.50
N ASP A 5 -26.06 36.21 -31.22
CA ASP A 5 -25.04 35.22 -30.93
C ASP A 5 -25.32 34.50 -29.59
N SER A 6 -25.21 33.18 -29.67
CA SER A 6 -25.48 32.20 -28.62
C SER A 6 -24.36 32.22 -27.55
N PRO A 7 -24.59 31.67 -26.34
CA PRO A 7 -23.50 31.47 -25.39
C PRO A 7 -22.49 30.44 -25.93
N PRO A 8 -21.17 30.67 -25.82
CA PRO A 8 -20.22 29.59 -26.06
C PRO A 8 -20.33 28.58 -24.91
N GLN A 9 -20.97 27.47 -25.23
CA GLN A 9 -20.93 26.22 -24.50
C GLN A 9 -19.48 25.73 -24.49
N ALA A 10 -18.74 26.05 -23.42
CA ALA A 10 -17.40 25.54 -23.23
C ALA A 10 -17.48 24.07 -22.80
N ALA A 11 -17.29 23.22 -23.82
CA ALA A 11 -16.69 21.90 -23.84
C ALA A 11 -16.39 21.24 -22.49
N GLY A 12 -16.90 20.02 -22.33
CA GLY A 12 -16.57 19.12 -21.23
C GLY A 12 -15.06 18.99 -21.03
N ALA A 13 -14.57 19.54 -19.93
CA ALA A 13 -13.29 19.14 -19.37
C ALA A 13 -13.52 17.77 -18.73
N ALA A 14 -13.03 16.73 -19.41
CA ALA A 14 -12.84 15.43 -18.80
C ALA A 14 -12.19 15.63 -17.43
N THR A 15 -12.86 15.19 -16.37
CA THR A 15 -12.31 15.10 -15.02
C THR A 15 -11.17 14.10 -15.09
N ARG A 16 -9.96 14.59 -15.41
CA ARG A 16 -8.73 13.91 -15.07
C ARG A 16 -8.77 13.82 -13.56
N SER A 17 -9.14 12.65 -13.06
CA SER A 17 -9.01 12.31 -11.65
C SER A 17 -7.60 12.71 -11.24
N HIS A 18 -7.46 13.82 -10.53
CA HIS A 18 -6.27 14.14 -9.77
C HIS A 18 -6.14 13.01 -8.76
N GLN A 19 -5.49 11.91 -9.15
CA GLN A 19 -4.98 10.99 -8.15
C GLN A 19 -4.08 11.85 -7.27
N PRO A 20 -4.38 11.95 -5.96
CA PRO A 20 -3.51 12.65 -5.04
C PRO A 20 -2.11 12.08 -5.25
N ARG A 21 -1.17 12.95 -5.66
CA ARG A 21 0.23 12.55 -5.70
C ARG A 21 0.54 12.06 -4.29
N PRO A 22 1.05 10.82 -4.12
CA PRO A 22 1.48 10.35 -2.81
C PRO A 22 2.41 11.40 -2.20
N ALA A 23 2.20 11.73 -0.93
CA ALA A 23 3.03 12.70 -0.25
C ALA A 23 4.52 12.33 -0.47
N PRO A 24 5.39 13.31 -0.73
CA PRO A 24 6.81 13.05 -0.82
C PRO A 24 7.26 12.40 0.50
N ALA A 25 8.05 11.34 0.37
CA ALA A 25 8.72 10.72 1.50
C ALA A 25 9.52 11.77 2.29
N PRO A 26 9.41 11.82 3.63
CA PRO A 26 10.34 12.57 4.47
C PRO A 26 11.80 12.36 4.05
N ALA A 27 12.55 13.45 3.88
CA ALA A 27 13.88 13.43 3.27
C ALA A 27 14.99 12.93 4.22
N ASP A 28 14.73 12.90 5.53
CA ASP A 28 15.72 12.60 6.57
C ASP A 28 15.16 11.51 7.49
N LEU A 29 15.09 10.29 6.97
CA LEU A 29 14.70 9.13 7.76
C LEU A 29 15.90 8.59 8.55
N PRO A 30 15.69 8.07 9.76
CA PRO A 30 16.72 7.30 10.45
C PRO A 30 17.24 6.15 9.54
N PRO A 31 18.51 5.74 9.68
CA PRO A 31 19.14 4.73 8.81
C PRO A 31 18.36 3.42 8.71
N ASP A 32 17.67 3.07 9.79
CA ASP A 32 16.92 1.84 9.97
C ASP A 32 15.42 1.99 9.65
N THR A 33 15.04 3.09 8.99
CA THR A 33 13.65 3.42 8.67
C THR A 33 13.45 3.52 7.17
N VAL A 34 12.47 2.79 6.66
CA VAL A 34 12.07 2.85 5.25
C VAL A 34 10.59 3.14 5.12
N ILE A 35 10.24 3.98 4.14
CA ILE A 35 8.83 4.21 3.80
C ILE A 35 8.33 3.08 2.91
N LYS A 36 7.17 2.52 3.25
CA LYS A 36 6.47 1.54 2.42
C LYS A 36 5.06 2.01 2.14
N LYS A 37 4.60 1.82 0.91
CA LYS A 37 3.19 1.93 0.57
C LYS A 37 2.52 0.59 0.83
N LEU A 38 1.43 0.59 1.59
CA LEU A 38 0.64 -0.60 1.84
C LEU A 38 -0.23 -0.95 0.61
N SER A 39 -0.48 -2.24 0.42
CA SER A 39 -1.48 -2.73 -0.53
C SER A 39 -2.91 -2.40 -0.09
N SER A 40 -3.91 -2.73 -0.90
CA SER A 40 -5.33 -2.61 -0.51
C SER A 40 -5.68 -3.43 0.74
N ALA A 41 -5.00 -4.55 0.95
CA ALA A 41 -5.16 -5.38 2.14
C ALA A 41 -4.38 -4.87 3.35
N GLY A 42 -3.62 -3.77 3.22
CA GLY A 42 -2.77 -3.27 4.29
C GLY A 42 -1.47 -4.06 4.47
N ALA A 43 -0.91 -4.62 3.39
CA ALA A 43 0.32 -5.41 3.44
C ALA A 43 1.50 -4.74 2.73
N PHE A 44 2.72 -5.05 3.14
CA PHE A 44 3.96 -4.65 2.46
C PHE A 44 4.99 -5.78 2.44
N TYR A 45 6.03 -5.60 1.61
CA TYR A 45 7.17 -6.51 1.56
C TYR A 45 8.43 -5.88 2.15
N LEU A 46 9.13 -6.66 2.97
CA LEU A 46 10.47 -6.38 3.49
C LEU A 46 11.30 -7.67 3.43
N ASN A 47 12.47 -7.62 2.81
CA ASN A 47 13.38 -8.76 2.64
C ASN A 47 12.70 -10.07 2.17
N LYS A 48 11.80 -9.95 1.17
CA LYS A 48 10.97 -11.05 0.60
C LYS A 48 9.92 -11.65 1.53
N VAL A 49 9.73 -11.07 2.72
CA VAL A 49 8.65 -11.44 3.65
C VAL A 49 7.51 -10.44 3.49
N GLN A 50 6.29 -10.94 3.40
CA GLN A 50 5.07 -10.13 3.39
C GLN A 50 4.58 -9.91 4.82
N TYR A 51 4.38 -8.66 5.21
CA TYR A 51 3.85 -8.26 6.52
C TYR A 51 2.47 -7.64 6.35
N LEU A 52 1.49 -8.04 7.18
CA LEU A 52 0.11 -7.56 7.10
C LEU A 52 -0.28 -6.67 8.28
N VAL A 53 -0.32 -5.35 8.06
CA VAL A 53 -0.78 -4.37 9.07
C VAL A 53 -2.29 -4.46 9.29
N GLY A 54 -3.08 -4.47 8.20
CA GLY A 54 -4.53 -4.57 8.25
C GLY A 54 -5.23 -3.70 7.20
N ALA A 55 -6.36 -4.17 6.68
CA ALA A 55 -7.04 -3.53 5.55
C ALA A 55 -7.54 -2.10 5.84
N GLN A 56 -7.74 -1.73 7.11
CA GLN A 56 -8.07 -0.35 7.49
C GLN A 56 -6.98 0.66 7.10
N HIS A 57 -5.73 0.20 6.95
CA HIS A 57 -4.59 1.01 6.52
C HIS A 57 -4.30 0.88 5.01
N GLY A 58 -5.24 0.34 4.24
CA GLY A 58 -5.07 0.10 2.81
C GLY A 58 -4.61 1.35 2.05
N PHE A 59 -3.63 1.17 1.16
CA PHE A 59 -3.02 2.23 0.34
C PHE A 59 -2.26 3.35 1.09
N GLN A 60 -2.21 3.33 2.43
CA GLN A 60 -1.47 4.30 3.22
C GLN A 60 0.05 4.13 3.05
N GLN A 61 0.80 5.21 3.28
CA GLN A 61 2.25 5.16 3.47
C GLN A 61 2.56 5.00 4.95
N VAL A 62 3.51 4.13 5.26
CA VAL A 62 3.94 3.83 6.63
C VAL A 62 5.46 3.94 6.74
N LEU A 63 5.95 4.23 7.94
CA LEU A 63 7.35 4.08 8.30
C LEU A 63 7.55 2.66 8.84
N VAL A 64 8.53 1.95 8.29
CA VAL A 64 8.95 0.64 8.76
C VAL A 64 10.33 0.80 9.38
N ILE A 65 10.41 0.61 10.69
CA ILE A 65 11.61 0.79 11.50
C ILE A 65 12.13 -0.59 11.89
N THR A 66 13.37 -0.91 11.55
CA THR A 66 13.98 -2.23 11.80
C THR A 66 15.12 -2.12 12.80
N ASN A 67 14.99 -2.72 13.98
CA ASN A 67 16.09 -2.75 14.95
C ASN A 67 17.03 -3.94 14.67
N GLY A 68 17.58 -4.00 13.45
CA GLY A 68 18.45 -5.06 12.96
C GLY A 68 17.83 -6.02 11.91
N ASP A 69 18.65 -6.98 11.49
CA ASP A 69 18.37 -7.89 10.38
C ASP A 69 18.32 -9.38 10.77
N LYS A 70 18.45 -9.70 12.05
CA LYS A 70 18.48 -11.07 12.56
C LYS A 70 17.08 -11.54 12.98
N PRO A 71 16.77 -12.84 12.82
CA PRO A 71 15.55 -13.41 13.42
C PRO A 71 15.48 -13.08 14.91
N GLY A 72 14.32 -12.62 15.38
CA GLY A 72 14.16 -12.12 16.75
C GLY A 72 14.21 -10.59 16.88
N ASP A 73 14.77 -9.88 15.91
CA ASP A 73 14.81 -8.41 15.92
C ASP A 73 13.41 -7.81 15.70
N THR A 74 13.15 -6.64 16.26
CA THR A 74 11.85 -5.98 16.16
C THR A 74 11.72 -5.19 14.85
N ILE A 75 10.52 -5.25 14.27
CA ILE A 75 10.07 -4.42 13.16
C ILE A 75 8.86 -3.65 13.66
N THR A 76 8.98 -2.33 13.79
CA THR A 76 7.89 -1.45 14.20
C THR A 76 7.35 -0.74 12.97
N VAL A 77 6.03 -0.73 12.81
CA VAL A 77 5.35 -0.05 11.72
C VAL A 77 4.54 1.10 12.30
N THR A 78 4.81 2.31 11.83
CA THR A 78 4.09 3.52 12.24
C THR A 78 3.45 4.18 11.04
N ASP A 79 2.50 5.09 11.28
CA ASP A 79 2.12 6.06 10.28
C ASP A 79 3.25 7.10 10.04
N LEU A 80 2.98 8.12 9.22
CA LEU A 80 3.96 9.19 8.93
C LEU A 80 4.10 10.21 10.06
N GLU A 81 3.18 10.23 11.02
CA GLU A 81 3.20 11.11 12.22
C GLU A 81 3.92 10.43 13.39
N GLY A 82 4.20 9.13 13.29
CA GLY A 82 4.91 8.32 14.29
C GLY A 82 3.99 7.50 15.19
N GLU A 83 2.68 7.43 14.93
CA GLU A 83 1.78 6.56 15.68
C GLU A 83 2.07 5.09 15.34
N ILE A 84 2.30 4.26 16.36
CA ILE A 84 2.55 2.83 16.18
C ILE A 84 1.26 2.13 15.75
N LEU A 85 1.28 1.56 14.55
CA LEU A 85 0.18 0.77 14.01
C LEU A 85 0.30 -0.70 14.42
N ILE A 86 1.51 -1.26 14.37
CA ILE A 86 1.78 -2.66 14.73
C ILE A 86 3.29 -2.91 14.94
N GLU A 87 3.60 -3.94 15.73
CA GLU A 87 4.96 -4.46 15.90
C GLU A 87 5.04 -5.93 15.51
N TYR A 88 6.17 -6.30 14.91
CA TYR A 88 6.50 -7.66 14.56
C TYR A 88 7.87 -8.06 15.08
N THR A 89 8.05 -9.34 15.30
CA THR A 89 9.36 -9.96 15.41
C THR A 89 9.78 -10.47 14.04
N ARG A 90 11.03 -10.21 13.63
CA ARG A 90 11.59 -10.74 12.39
C ARG A 90 11.56 -12.27 12.46
N PRO A 91 10.94 -12.93 11.48
CA PRO A 91 10.73 -14.36 11.56
C PRO A 91 12.01 -15.15 11.25
N ALA A 92 11.98 -16.45 11.55
CA ALA A 92 13.01 -17.37 11.12
C ALA A 92 13.12 -17.43 9.57
N PRO A 93 14.32 -17.71 9.03
CA PRO A 93 14.52 -17.88 7.59
C PRO A 93 13.54 -18.89 6.99
N GLY A 94 13.04 -18.62 5.78
CA GLY A 94 12.04 -19.45 5.11
C GLY A 94 10.59 -19.02 5.38
N THR A 95 10.35 -18.15 6.36
CA THR A 95 9.03 -17.54 6.55
C THR A 95 8.76 -16.49 5.49
N GLY A 96 7.72 -16.69 4.68
CA GLY A 96 7.32 -15.73 3.63
C GLY A 96 6.23 -14.75 4.04
N TYR A 97 5.57 -14.96 5.18
CA TYR A 97 4.41 -14.18 5.59
C TYR A 97 4.32 -14.02 7.12
N VAL A 98 4.00 -12.80 7.58
CA VAL A 98 3.78 -12.45 8.98
C VAL A 98 2.52 -11.58 9.09
N GLY A 99 1.59 -11.98 9.95
CA GLY A 99 0.37 -11.24 10.21
C GLY A 99 -0.70 -12.11 10.87
N ASN A 100 -1.68 -11.48 11.51
CA ASN A 100 -2.76 -12.17 12.22
C ASN A 100 -3.89 -12.66 11.31
N ALA A 101 -3.88 -12.33 10.01
CA ALA A 101 -4.87 -12.85 9.08
C ALA A 101 -4.39 -14.16 8.43
N ARG A 102 -5.35 -15.06 8.20
CA ARG A 102 -5.16 -16.28 7.41
C ARG A 102 -4.46 -15.93 6.09
N PRO A 103 -3.35 -16.60 5.71
CA PRO A 103 -2.65 -16.29 4.47
C PRO A 103 -3.63 -16.33 3.29
N PRO A 104 -3.47 -15.46 2.29
CA PRO A 104 -4.24 -15.55 1.05
C PRO A 104 -4.14 -16.99 0.54
N GLY A 105 -5.30 -17.63 0.35
CA GLY A 105 -5.34 -19.02 -0.11
C GLY A 105 -4.59 -19.19 -1.43
N PRO A 106 -4.15 -20.42 -1.78
CA PRO A 106 -3.46 -20.67 -3.03
C PRO A 106 -4.26 -20.10 -4.21
N HIS A 107 -3.65 -19.20 -4.97
CA HIS A 107 -4.26 -18.65 -6.18
C HIS A 107 -4.28 -19.75 -7.24
N THR A 108 -5.39 -20.49 -7.34
CA THR A 108 -5.59 -21.43 -8.42
C THR A 108 -5.78 -20.66 -9.72
N ASN A 109 -4.71 -20.52 -10.49
CA ASN A 109 -4.73 -20.13 -11.90
C ASN A 109 -5.31 -21.29 -12.74
N LYS A 110 -6.54 -21.71 -12.45
CA LYS A 110 -7.27 -22.59 -13.35
C LYS A 110 -7.94 -21.70 -14.40
N PRO A 111 -7.63 -21.85 -15.70
CA PRO A 111 -8.44 -21.22 -16.74
C PRO A 111 -9.85 -21.80 -16.59
N GLN A 112 -10.79 -20.99 -16.09
CA GLN A 112 -12.19 -21.35 -16.03
C GLN A 112 -12.70 -21.39 -17.48
N PRO A 113 -13.07 -22.55 -18.03
CA PRO A 113 -13.67 -22.57 -19.36
C PRO A 113 -15.00 -21.81 -19.30
N SER A 114 -15.16 -20.84 -20.19
CA SER A 114 -16.40 -20.08 -20.37
C SER A 114 -17.56 -21.05 -20.62
N PRO A 115 -18.74 -20.86 -19.98
CA PRO A 115 -19.93 -21.59 -20.38
C PRO A 115 -20.22 -21.27 -21.86
N LYS A 116 -20.35 -22.31 -22.68
CA LYS A 116 -21.02 -22.17 -23.98
C LYS A 116 -22.52 -22.06 -23.74
N SER A 117 -23.14 -21.20 -24.54
CA SER A 117 -24.53 -20.72 -24.52
C SER A 117 -25.60 -21.77 -24.23
#